data_AF-A0A673FSN2-F1
#
_entry.id   AF-A0A673FSN2-F1
#
_cell.length_a   1.000
_cell.length_b   1.000
_cell.length_c   1.000
_cell.angle_alpha   90.00
_cell.angle_beta   90.00
_cell.angle_gamma   90.00
#
_symmetry.space_group_name_H-M   'P 1'
#
loop_
_entity.id
_entity.type
_entity.pdbx_description
1 polymer ?
#
loop_
_entity_poly.entity_id
_entity_poly.type
_entity_poly.pdbx_seq_one_letter_code
_entity_poly.pdbx_strand_id
1 'polypeptide(L)' 'VSLSKTKLYVGNLGTGAGKGELERAFGYYGPLRTVWIARNPPGFAFVEFEDPRDAEDAVRGLDAK' A
#
# COMPACT_ATOMS: atom_id res chain seq x y z
N VAL A 1 -7.56 -1.68 8.46
CA VAL A 1 -7.49 -1.29 7.03
C VAL A 1 -8.88 -1.51 6.40
N SER A 2 -9.39 -0.62 5.55
CA SER A 2 -10.67 -0.85 4.86
C SER A 2 -10.40 -1.49 3.50
N LEU A 3 -10.76 -2.77 3.31
CA LEU A 3 -10.49 -3.53 2.08
C LEU A 3 -11.62 -3.31 1.07
N SER A 4 -11.33 -2.53 0.02
CA SER A 4 -12.14 -2.53 -1.20
C SER A 4 -11.44 -3.40 -2.24
N LYS A 5 -11.49 -4.72 -2.06
CA LYS A 5 -10.92 -5.83 -2.88
C LYS A 5 -9.46 -5.74 -3.33
N THR A 6 -9.01 -4.65 -3.93
CA THR A 6 -7.63 -4.45 -4.43
C THR A 6 -6.98 -3.18 -3.90
N LYS A 7 -7.75 -2.31 -3.24
CA LYS A 7 -7.27 -1.00 -2.76
C LYS A 7 -6.92 -1.07 -1.28
N LEU A 8 -5.66 -0.78 -1.00
CA LEU A 8 -5.06 -0.71 0.32
C LEU A 8 -4.84 0.74 0.72
N TYR A 9 -5.25 1.04 1.94
CA TYR A 9 -4.99 2.32 2.56
C TYR A 9 -3.83 2.20 3.54
N VAL A 10 -2.81 3.02 3.34
CA VAL A 10 -1.64 3.08 4.20
C VAL A 10 -1.63 4.44 4.88
N GLY A 11 -1.97 4.43 6.17
CA GLY A 11 -1.89 5.60 7.03
C GLY A 11 -0.68 5.52 7.96
N ASN A 12 -0.32 6.64 8.58
CA ASN A 12 0.81 6.72 9.50
C ASN A 12 2.16 6.35 8.85
N LEU A 13 2.30 6.70 7.58
CA LEU A 13 3.58 6.66 6.90
C LEU A 13 4.49 7.66 7.58
N GLY A 14 5.46 7.16 8.36
CA GLY A 14 6.53 7.98 8.93
C GLY A 14 7.20 8.81 7.83
N THR A 15 7.85 9.91 8.19
CA THR A 15 8.35 10.95 7.25
C THR A 15 9.22 10.44 6.09
N GLY A 16 9.69 9.18 6.11
CA GLY A 16 10.45 8.53 5.04
C GLY A 16 9.65 7.66 4.06
N ALA A 17 8.40 7.28 4.37
CA ALA A 17 7.68 6.29 3.56
C ALA A 17 6.99 6.96 2.34
N GLY A 18 7.77 7.10 1.27
CA GLY A 18 7.36 7.67 -0.01
C GLY A 18 6.98 6.62 -1.06
N LYS A 19 6.66 7.07 -2.27
CA LYS A 19 6.09 6.23 -3.35
C LYS A 19 7.00 5.05 -3.68
N GLY A 20 8.31 5.30 -3.71
CA GLY A 20 9.31 4.26 -3.98
C GLY A 20 9.52 3.25 -2.83
N GLU A 21 9.13 3.58 -1.60
CA GLU A 21 9.14 2.63 -0.49
C GLU A 21 7.90 1.73 -0.57
N LEU A 22 6.72 2.31 -0.83
CA LEU A 22 5.50 1.52 -1.05
C LEU A 22 5.65 0.65 -2.32
N GLU A 23 6.14 1.18 -3.43
CA GLU A 23 6.36 0.36 -4.63
C GLU A 23 7.30 -0.82 -4.38
N ARG A 24 8.35 -0.65 -3.58
CA ARG A 24 9.25 -1.76 -3.24
C ARG A 24 8.64 -2.73 -2.24
N ALA A 25 8.00 -2.23 -1.19
CA ALA A 25 7.40 -3.05 -0.15
C ALA A 25 6.22 -3.87 -0.68
N PHE A 26 5.32 -3.23 -1.44
CA PHE A 26 4.16 -3.88 -2.01
C PHE A 26 4.47 -4.62 -3.32
N GLY A 27 5.42 -4.13 -4.12
CA GLY A 27 5.87 -4.81 -5.33
C GLY A 27 6.59 -6.14 -5.07
N TYR A 28 7.04 -6.38 -3.83
CA TYR A 28 7.54 -7.70 -3.42
C TYR A 28 6.43 -8.77 -3.39
N TYR A 29 5.20 -8.38 -3.05
CA TYR A 29 4.07 -9.30 -2.95
C TYR A 29 3.39 -9.53 -4.32
N GLY A 30 3.35 -8.50 -5.17
CA GLY A 30 2.73 -8.63 -6.49
C GLY A 30 2.70 -7.34 -7.30
N PRO A 31 2.23 -7.41 -8.56
CA PRO A 31 2.13 -6.26 -9.44
C PRO A 31 1.14 -5.22 -8.91
N LEU A 32 1.66 -4.00 -8.77
CA LEU A 32 0.89 -2.84 -8.35
C LEU A 32 0.21 -2.21 -9.56
N ARG A 33 -1.11 -2.10 -9.49
CA ARG A 33 -1.91 -1.41 -10.50
C ARG A 33 -1.73 0.10 -10.41
N THR A 34 -1.78 0.66 -9.21
CA THR A 34 -1.57 2.09 -9.01
C THR A 34 -1.06 2.40 -7.61
N VAL A 35 -0.17 3.39 -7.49
CA VAL A 35 0.30 3.90 -6.20
C VAL A 35 0.07 5.40 -6.17
N TRP A 36 -0.76 5.83 -5.21
CA TRP A 36 -1.13 7.22 -5.03
C TRP A 36 -0.74 7.67 -3.64
N ILE A 37 -0.01 8.79 -3.53
CA ILE A 37 0.38 9.36 -2.24
C ILE A 37 -0.38 10.64 -2.00
N ALA A 38 -1.12 10.68 -0.90
CA ALA A 38 -1.72 11.91 -0.43
C ALA A 38 -0.63 12.78 0.17
N ARG A 39 -0.49 13.99 -0.38
CA ARG A 39 0.38 15.03 0.20
C ARG A 39 -0.40 15.95 1.15
N ASN A 40 -1.73 15.86 1.15
CA ASN A 40 -2.60 16.66 2.00
C ASN A 40 -3.83 15.83 2.42
N PRO A 41 -3.91 15.35 3.67
CA PRO A 41 -2.94 15.52 4.75
C PRO A 41 -1.66 14.69 4.51
N PRO A 42 -0.50 15.10 5.04
CA PRO A 42 0.74 14.33 4.93
C PRO A 42 0.66 13.03 5.74
N GLY A 43 1.20 11.93 5.19
CA GLY A 43 1.26 10.63 5.87
C GLY A 43 0.21 9.61 5.43
N PHE A 44 -0.46 9.85 4.30
CA PHE A 44 -1.40 8.91 3.69
C PHE A 44 -0.96 8.47 2.31
N ALA A 45 -1.10 7.19 2.02
CA ALA A 45 -0.99 6.64 0.69
C ALA A 45 -2.06 5.60 0.43
N PHE A 46 -2.32 5.40 -0.85
CA PHE A 46 -3.20 4.39 -1.38
C PHE A 46 -2.42 3.54 -2.37
N VAL A 47 -2.50 2.24 -2.18
CA VAL A 47 -1.91 1.25 -3.06
C VAL A 47 -3.04 0.43 -3.64
N GLU A 48 -3.04 0.24 -4.94
CA GLU A 48 -3.98 -0.62 -5.63
C GLU A 48 -3.21 -1.73 -6.32
N PHE A 49 -3.58 -2.97 -6.03
CA PHE A 49 -3.03 -4.15 -6.67
C PHE A 49 -3.83 -4.53 -7.92
N GLU A 50 -3.20 -5.30 -8.79
CA GLU A 50 -3.89 -5.89 -9.93
C GLU A 50 -4.79 -7.07 -9.49
N ASP A 51 -4.30 -7.95 -8.61
CA ASP A 51 -5.05 -9.07 -8.05
C ASP A 51 -5.43 -8.80 -6.58
N PRO A 52 -6.69 -9.04 -6.17
CA PRO A 52 -7.12 -8.91 -4.78
C PRO A 52 -6.41 -9.89 -3.83
N ARG A 53 -5.95 -11.03 -4.33
CA ARG A 53 -5.21 -12.02 -3.53
C ARG A 53 -3.85 -11.48 -3.10
N ASP A 54 -3.13 -10.83 -4.03
CA ASP A 54 -1.85 -10.18 -3.74
C ASP A 54 -2.03 -9.02 -2.75
N ALA A 55 -3.15 -8.28 -2.86
CA ALA A 55 -3.49 -7.24 -1.91
C ALA A 55 -3.71 -7.79 -0.49
N GLU A 56 -4.42 -8.91 -0.35
CA GLU A 56 -4.62 -9.58 0.93
C GLU A 56 -3.30 -10.09 1.53
N ASP A 57 -2.47 -10.77 0.73
CA ASP A 57 -1.15 -11.24 1.17
C ASP A 57 -0.25 -10.08 1.60
N ALA A 58 -0.24 -8.98 0.84
CA ALA A 58 0.54 -7.79 1.17
C ALA A 58 0.08 -7.14 2.48
N VAL A 59 -1.24 -7.02 2.71
CA VAL A 59 -1.78 -6.51 3.99
C VAL A 59 -1.37 -7.43 5.13
N ARG A 60 -1.53 -8.74 4.96
CA ARG A 60 -1.22 -9.71 6.02
C ARG A 60 0.28 -9.73 6.33
N GLY A 61 1.13 -9.58 5.31
CA GLY A 61 2.57 -9.51 5.47
C GLY A 61 3.08 -8.20 6.09
N LEU A 62 2.39 -7.07 5.84
CA LEU A 62 2.78 -5.76 6.37
C LEU A 62 2.13 -5.40 7.72
N ASP A 63 0.93 -5.91 8.01
CA ASP A 63 0.23 -5.71 9.30
C ASP A 63 0.86 -6.55 10.44
N ALA A 64 1.54 -7.65 10.08
CA ALA A 64 2.19 -8.54 11.03
C ALA A 64 3.61 -8.10 11.47
N LYS A 65 4.07 -6.90 11.11
CA LYS A 65 5.42 -6.39 11.40
C LYS A 65 5.41 -4.98 11.95
#